data_AF-A0A1H6MVK4-F1
#
_entry.id   AF-A0A1H6MVK4-F1
#
_cell.length_a   1.000
_cell.length_b   1.000
_cell.length_c   1.000
_cell.angle_alpha   90.00
_cell.angle_beta   90.00
_cell.angle_gamma   90.00
#
_symmetry.space_group_name_H-M   'P 1'
#
loop_
_entity.id
_entity.type
_entity.pdbx_description
1 polymer ?
#
loop_
_entity_poly.entity_id
_entity_poly.type
_entity_poly.pdbx_seq_one_letter_code
_entity_poly.pdbx_strand_id
1 'polypeptide(L)'
;KAKERLNSKKGKEHRSKRPIEVEAVFGQLKSNNKFTRFTLKGLEKIQIEFGLMALAHNLRKLSVKQQNTNPKPLVNNYKSQKNAVFVRIDPSYKVAA
;
A
#
# COMPACT_ATOMS: atom_id res chain seq x y z
N LYS A 1 -12.33 23.57 -31.55
CA LYS A 1 -12.88 22.45 -30.72
C LYS A 1 -11.86 21.69 -29.86
N ALA A 2 -10.97 20.83 -30.38
CA ALA A 2 -10.06 20.04 -29.51
C ALA A 2 -9.04 20.91 -28.74
N LYS A 3 -8.44 21.89 -29.43
CA LYS A 3 -7.45 22.82 -28.86
C LYS A 3 -8.03 23.69 -27.73
N GLU A 4 -9.25 24.18 -27.90
CA GLU A 4 -9.96 24.95 -26.85
C GLU A 4 -10.29 24.10 -25.63
N ARG A 5 -10.78 22.87 -25.82
CA ARG A 5 -11.10 21.97 -24.70
C ARG A 5 -9.86 21.64 -23.87
N LEU A 6 -8.72 21.41 -24.52
CA LEU A 6 -7.45 21.16 -23.85
C LEU A 6 -6.91 22.39 -23.10
N ASN A 7 -7.12 23.59 -23.63
CA ASN A 7 -6.63 24.84 -23.04
C ASN A 7 -7.60 25.48 -22.03
N SER A 8 -8.84 24.99 -21.95
CA SER A 8 -9.81 25.39 -20.93
C SER A 8 -9.29 25.11 -19.52
N LYS A 9 -9.81 25.83 -18.52
CA LYS A 9 -9.45 25.64 -17.10
C LYS A 9 -9.62 24.18 -16.67
N LYS A 10 -10.72 23.55 -17.09
CA LYS A 10 -11.03 22.13 -16.87
C LYS A 10 -10.04 21.19 -17.56
N GLY A 11 -9.64 21.50 -18.79
CA GLY A 11 -8.63 20.72 -19.53
C GLY A 11 -7.25 20.75 -18.86
N LYS A 12 -6.84 21.92 -18.35
CA LYS A 12 -5.60 22.09 -17.58
C LYS A 12 -5.64 21.32 -16.26
N GLU A 13 -6.76 21.37 -15.54
CA GLU A 13 -6.94 20.61 -14.29
C GLU A 13 -6.83 19.10 -14.53
N HIS A 14 -7.53 18.55 -15.53
CA HIS A 14 -7.42 17.14 -15.89
C HIS A 14 -6.01 16.74 -16.33
N ARG A 15 -5.29 17.63 -17.04
CA ARG A 15 -3.88 17.41 -17.39
C ARG A 15 -2.99 17.32 -16.14
N SER A 16 -3.22 18.18 -15.15
CA SER A 16 -2.43 18.19 -13.91
C SER A 16 -2.63 16.95 -13.05
N LYS A 17 -3.78 16.27 -13.13
CA LYS A 17 -4.09 15.06 -12.34
C LYS A 17 -3.53 13.76 -12.93
N ARG A 18 -3.17 13.74 -14.22
CA ARG A 18 -2.66 12.55 -14.93
C ARG A 18 -1.43 11.88 -14.28
N PRO A 19 -0.41 12.63 -13.83
CA PRO A 19 0.77 12.05 -13.20
C PRO A 19 0.46 11.31 -11.90
N ILE A 20 -0.48 11.87 -11.12
CA ILE A 20 -0.87 11.35 -9.80
C ILE A 20 -1.73 10.09 -9.94
N GLU A 21 -2.66 10.09 -10.88
CA GLU A 21 -3.65 9.01 -10.98
C GLU A 21 -3.20 7.92 -11.94
N VAL A 22 -2.86 8.29 -13.18
CA VAL A 22 -2.70 7.33 -14.28
C VAL A 22 -1.26 6.82 -14.34
N GLU A 23 -0.28 7.71 -14.31
CA GLU A 23 1.13 7.35 -14.42
C GLU A 23 1.61 6.57 -13.20
N ALA A 24 1.17 6.95 -11.99
CA ALA A 24 1.51 6.24 -10.76
C ALA A 24 1.02 4.79 -10.75
N VAL A 25 -0.19 4.51 -11.26
CA VAL A 25 -0.73 3.14 -11.31
C VAL A 25 0.09 2.27 -12.27
N PHE A 26 0.40 2.79 -13.46
CA PHE A 26 1.25 2.07 -14.42
C PHE A 26 2.68 1.88 -13.93
N GLY A 27 3.24 2.88 -13.24
CA GLY A 27 4.53 2.77 -12.57
C GLY A 27 4.53 1.62 -11.57
N GLN A 28 3.55 1.58 -10.67
CA GLN A 28 3.40 0.51 -9.67
C GLN A 28 3.17 -0.87 -10.31
N LEU A 29 2.42 -0.94 -11.42
CA LEU A 29 2.23 -2.19 -12.15
C LEU A 29 3.56 -2.74 -12.69
N LYS A 30 4.37 -1.87 -13.28
CA LYS A 30 5.64 -2.24 -13.89
C LYS A 30 6.73 -2.52 -12.85
N SER A 31 6.91 -1.64 -11.86
CA SER A 31 7.98 -1.76 -10.86
C SER A 31 7.65 -2.76 -9.75
N ASN A 32 6.45 -2.67 -9.15
CA ASN A 32 6.13 -3.43 -7.95
C ASN A 32 5.53 -4.79 -8.29
N ASN A 33 4.67 -4.84 -9.32
CA ASN A 33 4.07 -6.10 -9.76
C ASN A 33 4.90 -6.80 -10.85
N LYS A 34 6.05 -6.24 -11.24
CA LYS A 34 6.94 -6.75 -12.31
C LYS A 34 6.21 -7.06 -13.62
N PHE A 35 5.10 -6.35 -13.87
CA PHE A 35 4.25 -6.57 -15.02
C PHE A 35 4.83 -5.85 -16.24
N THR A 36 5.79 -6.51 -16.91
CA THR A 36 6.49 -5.96 -18.08
C THR A 36 5.95 -6.50 -19.39
N ARG A 37 5.30 -7.68 -19.38
CA ARG A 37 4.76 -8.36 -20.56
C ARG A 37 3.49 -9.13 -20.19
N PHE A 38 2.55 -9.17 -21.13
CA PHE A 38 1.40 -10.06 -21.05
C PHE A 38 1.83 -11.52 -21.24
N THR A 39 1.31 -12.39 -20.39
CA THR A 39 1.56 -13.84 -20.46
C THR A 39 0.68 -14.47 -21.54
N LEU A 40 -0.55 -13.97 -21.68
CA LEU A 40 -1.52 -14.48 -22.64
C LEU A 40 -1.37 -13.82 -24.01
N LYS A 41 -1.80 -14.54 -25.06
CA LYS A 41 -1.82 -14.06 -26.45
C LYS A 41 -3.27 -13.99 -26.96
N GLY A 42 -3.56 -12.98 -27.76
CA GLY A 42 -4.90 -12.67 -28.26
C GLY A 42 -5.60 -11.59 -27.43
N LEU A 43 -6.33 -10.69 -28.10
CA LEU A 43 -6.88 -9.48 -27.48
C LEU A 43 -7.83 -9.78 -26.32
N GLU A 44 -8.72 -10.76 -26.48
CA GLU A 44 -9.69 -11.15 -25.44
C GLU A 44 -8.99 -11.62 -24.15
N LYS A 45 -7.98 -12.47 -24.29
CA LYS A 45 -7.24 -13.03 -23.15
C LYS A 45 -6.37 -11.97 -22.46
N ILE A 46 -5.74 -11.10 -23.25
CA ILE A 46 -4.97 -9.95 -22.74
C ILE A 46 -5.87 -9.01 -21.93
N GLN A 47 -7.11 -8.80 -22.39
CA GLN A 47 -8.07 -7.95 -21.69
C GLN A 47 -8.44 -8.53 -20.31
N ILE A 48 -8.62 -9.85 -20.22
CA ILE A 48 -8.86 -10.53 -18.94
C ILE A 48 -7.64 -10.42 -18.02
N GLU A 49 -6.42 -10.66 -18.53
CA GLU A 49 -5.18 -10.55 -17.76
C GLU A 49 -4.99 -9.14 -17.19
N PHE A 50 -5.20 -8.11 -18.02
CA PHE A 50 -5.14 -6.73 -17.59
C PHE A 50 -6.23 -6.39 -16.55
N GLY A 51 -7.46 -6.86 -16.77
CA GLY A 51 -8.59 -6.65 -15.86
C GLY A 51 -8.34 -7.24 -14.47
N LEU A 52 -7.83 -8.47 -14.40
CA LEU A 52 -7.43 -9.12 -13.15
C LEU A 52 -6.34 -8.32 -12.43
N MET A 53 -5.33 -7.86 -13.16
CA MET A 53 -4.23 -7.08 -12.60
C MET A 53 -4.73 -5.74 -12.02
N ALA A 54 -5.62 -5.04 -12.74
CA ALA A 54 -6.22 -3.79 -12.27
C ALA A 54 -7.12 -4.00 -11.05
N LEU A 55 -7.91 -5.09 -11.04
CA LEU A 55 -8.76 -5.45 -9.91
C LEU A 55 -7.93 -5.73 -8.66
N ALA A 56 -6.88 -6.55 -8.77
CA ALA A 56 -5.97 -6.84 -7.67
C ALA A 56 -5.30 -5.57 -7.12
N HIS A 57 -4.91 -4.66 -8.01
CA HIS A 57 -4.34 -3.37 -7.61
C HIS A 57 -5.31 -2.52 -6.79
N ASN A 58 -6.57 -2.44 -7.22
CA ASN A 58 -7.61 -1.68 -6.53
C ASN A 58 -7.95 -2.30 -5.16
N LEU A 59 -8.05 -3.63 -5.08
CA LEU A 59 -8.25 -4.34 -3.81
C LEU A 59 -7.11 -4.06 -2.83
N ARG A 60 -5.86 -4.03 -3.30
CA ARG A 60 -4.70 -3.67 -2.46
C ARG A 60 -4.81 -2.24 -1.90
N LYS A 61 -5.31 -1.28 -2.68
CA LYS A 61 -5.54 0.09 -2.16
C LYS A 61 -6.70 0.14 -1.18
N LEU A 62 -7.77 -0.63 -1.42
CA LEU A 62 -8.92 -0.71 -0.52
C LEU A 62 -8.55 -1.32 0.84
N SER A 63 -7.68 -2.34 0.86
CA SER A 63 -7.25 -2.96 2.13
C SER A 63 -6.40 -2.00 2.97
N VAL A 64 -5.46 -1.28 2.34
CA VAL A 64 -4.67 -0.24 3.02
C VAL A 64 -5.57 0.88 3.56
N LYS A 65 -6.57 1.30 2.78
CA LYS A 65 -7.53 2.31 3.24
C LYS A 65 -8.32 1.84 4.46
N GLN A 66 -8.79 0.58 4.46
CA GLN A 66 -9.49 -0.03 5.61
C GLN A 66 -8.59 -0.14 6.86
N GLN A 67 -7.31 -0.47 6.71
CA GLN A 67 -6.34 -0.52 7.81
C GLN A 67 -6.07 0.85 8.43
N ASN A 68 -6.16 1.93 7.64
CA ASN A 68 -5.97 3.29 8.14
C ASN A 68 -7.24 3.84 8.82
N THR A 69 -8.41 3.30 8.52
CA THR A 69 -9.68 3.68 9.15
C THR A 69 -10.00 2.89 10.41
N ASN A 70 -9.47 1.67 10.54
CA ASN A 70 -9.49 0.96 11.81
C ASN A 70 -8.30 1.47 12.65
N PRO A 71 -8.49 2.04 13.85
CA PRO A 71 -7.36 2.30 14.72
C PRO A 71 -6.62 0.97 14.93
N LYS A 72 -5.30 1.00 14.80
CA LYS A 72 -4.45 -0.18 15.06
C LYS A 72 -4.91 -0.78 16.40
N PRO A 73 -5.23 -2.09 16.49
CA PRO A 73 -5.46 -2.67 17.80
C PRO A 73 -4.21 -2.38 18.63
N LEU A 74 -4.38 -1.90 19.86
CA LEU A 74 -3.29 -1.66 20.77
C LEU A 74 -2.58 -3.01 20.98
N VAL A 75 -1.52 -3.26 20.21
CA VAL A 75 -0.69 -4.45 20.39
C VAL A 75 0.04 -4.22 21.69
N ASN A 76 -0.44 -4.84 22.77
CA ASN A 76 0.18 -4.77 24.08
C ASN A 76 1.64 -5.26 23.97
N ASN A 77 2.56 -4.40 24.41
CA ASN A 77 4.01 -4.64 24.46
C ASN A 77 4.37 -5.70 25.51
N TYR A 78 4.02 -6.98 25.30
CA TYR A 78 4.41 -8.08 26.20
C TYR A 78 5.92 -8.34 26.25
N LYS A 79 6.70 -7.83 25.27
CA LYS A 79 8.16 -7.95 25.27
C LYS A 79 8.88 -6.93 26.17
N SER A 80 8.21 -5.88 26.64
CA SER A 80 8.84 -4.89 27.55
C SER A 80 8.69 -5.27 29.03
N GLN A 81 7.64 -5.99 29.42
CA GLN A 81 7.40 -6.35 30.82
C GLN A 81 8.33 -7.45 31.36
N LYS A 82 8.87 -8.34 30.51
CA LYS A 82 9.74 -9.43 30.98
C LYS A 82 11.10 -8.96 31.53
N ASN A 83 11.57 -7.79 31.11
CA ASN A 83 12.81 -7.20 31.62
C ASN A 83 12.61 -6.42 32.93
N ALA A 84 11.37 -6.06 33.28
CA ALA A 84 11.06 -5.34 34.52
C ALA A 84 10.89 -6.26 35.74
N VAL A 85 10.54 -7.54 35.52
CA VAL A 85 10.32 -8.51 36.60
C VAL A 85 11.66 -9.00 37.21
N PHE A 86 12.73 -9.07 36.41
CA PHE A 86 14.04 -9.57 36.90
C PHE A 86 14.82 -8.55 37.75
N VAL A 87 14.43 -7.28 37.76
CA VAL A 87 15.17 -6.19 38.43
C VAL A 87 14.60 -5.87 39.83
N ARG A 88 13.58 -6.62 40.29
CA ARG A 88 12.96 -6.43 41.61
C ARG A 88 13.08 -7.66 42.49
N ILE A 89 14.30 -8.15 42.68
CA ILE A 89 14.63 -9.05 43.78
C ILE A 89 15.50 -8.23 44.74
N ASP A 90 14.96 -7.96 45.93
CA ASP A 90 15.48 -6.98 46.89
C ASP A 90 16.95 -7.23 47.33
N PRO A 91 17.74 -6.21 47.71
CA PRO A 91 19.16 -6.36 48.05
C PRO A 91 19.46 -7.04 49.40
N SER A 92 18.47 -7.66 50.06
CA SER A 92 18.54 -7.97 51.50
C SER A 92 18.77 -9.45 51.88
N TYR A 93 18.89 -10.38 50.93
CA TYR A 93 19.27 -11.76 51.28
C TYR A 93 20.79 -11.94 51.14
N LYS A 94 21.48 -11.93 52.29
CA LYS A 94 22.88 -12.36 52.39
C LYS A 94 22.98 -13.82 51.94
N VAL A 95 23.82 -14.10 50.95
CA VAL A 95 24.27 -15.46 50.64
C VAL A 95 25.26 -15.85 51.74
N ALA A 96 24.87 -16.80 52.59
CA ALA A 96 25.83 -17.56 53.39
C ALA A 96 26.57 -18.51 52.43
N ALA A 97 27.90 -18.55 52.53
CA ALA A 97 28.77 -19.49 51.82
C ALA A 97 28.63 -20.91 52.38
#